data_AF-A0A257RQQ3-F1
#
_entry.id   AF-A0A257RQQ3-F1
#
_cell.length_a   1.000
_cell.length_b   1.000
_cell.length_c   1.000
_cell.angle_alpha   90.00
_cell.angle_beta   90.00
_cell.angle_gamma   90.00
#
_symmetry.space_group_name_H-M   'P 1'
#
loop_
_entity.id
_entity.type
_entity.pdbx_description
1 polymer ?
#
loop_
_entity_poly.entity_id
_entity_poly.type
_entity_poly.pdbx_seq_one_letter_code
_entity_poly.pdbx_strand_id
1 'polypeptide(L)' 'KAKFTTDFKIDPDIFVEFFGLAGVQKTYDKNIQKKRLLAKEMNYRLIEIYPDDIYPKNKLPILLGDVLCRAAGN' A
#
# COMPACT_ATOMS: atom_id res chain seq x y z
N LYS A 1 9.20 -18.87 8.23
CA LYS A 1 8.63 -17.49 8.13
C LYS A 1 8.49 -17.13 6.66
N ALA A 2 7.30 -16.76 6.19
CA ALA A 2 7.15 -16.20 4.85
C ALA A 2 7.78 -14.79 4.82
N LYS A 3 8.63 -14.50 3.83
CA LYS A 3 9.22 -13.18 3.63
C LYS A 3 8.34 -12.41 2.66
N PHE A 4 7.67 -11.37 3.15
CA PHE A 4 6.94 -10.43 2.31
C PHE A 4 7.83 -9.20 2.05
N THR A 5 7.78 -8.70 0.83
CA THR A 5 8.39 -7.43 0.44
C THR A 5 7.31 -6.35 0.33
N THR A 6 7.74 -5.11 0.26
CA THR A 6 6.89 -3.99 -0.11
C THR A 6 7.60 -3.12 -1.14
N ASP A 7 6.85 -2.42 -1.97
CA ASP A 7 7.42 -1.52 -2.98
C ASP A 7 8.10 -0.31 -2.35
N PHE A 8 7.44 0.33 -1.36
CA PHE A 8 8.01 1.48 -0.65
C PHE A 8 7.70 1.46 0.85
N LYS A 9 8.66 1.95 1.64
CA LYS A 9 8.49 2.30 3.05
C LYS A 9 8.70 3.81 3.17
N ILE A 10 7.70 4.54 3.66
CA ILE A 10 7.74 6.01 3.74
C ILE A 10 7.76 6.55 5.18
N ASP A 11 7.48 5.68 6.14
CA ASP A 11 7.60 5.94 7.58
C ASP A 11 7.94 4.61 8.30
N PRO A 12 8.53 4.59 9.50
CA PRO A 12 8.60 3.44 10.39
C PRO A 12 7.43 2.44 10.31
N ASP A 13 6.17 2.90 10.30
CA ASP A 13 4.97 2.06 10.30
C ASP A 13 4.09 2.21 9.04
N ILE A 14 4.50 3.01 8.05
CA ILE A 14 3.73 3.23 6.81
C ILE A 14 4.45 2.61 5.60
N PHE A 15 3.75 1.68 4.96
CA PHE A 15 4.17 1.00 3.74
C PHE A 15 3.23 1.32 2.59
N VAL A 16 3.76 1.38 1.37
CA VAL A 16 3.00 1.63 0.15
C VAL A 16 3.25 0.50 -0.84
N GLU A 17 2.18 -0.05 -1.40
CA GLU A 17 2.23 -1.17 -2.32
C GLU A 17 1.33 -0.93 -3.54
N PHE A 18 1.82 -1.27 -4.74
CA PHE A 18 1.03 -1.21 -5.96
C PHE A 18 0.43 -2.59 -6.32
N PHE A 19 -0.89 -2.70 -6.24
CA PHE A 19 -1.63 -3.92 -6.54
C PHE A 19 -2.20 -3.97 -7.97
N GLY A 20 -1.30 -3.89 -8.96
CA GLY A 20 -1.66 -3.82 -10.38
C GLY A 20 -2.40 -5.02 -10.96
N LEU A 21 -2.39 -6.18 -10.28
CA LEU A 21 -3.07 -7.41 -10.72
C LEU A 21 -4.26 -7.80 -9.84
N ALA A 22 -4.70 -6.92 -8.95
CA ALA A 22 -5.83 -7.20 -8.06
C ALA A 22 -7.09 -7.58 -8.85
N GLY A 23 -7.72 -8.68 -8.45
CA GLY A 23 -8.93 -9.21 -9.10
C GLY A 23 -8.68 -9.96 -10.40
N VAL A 24 -7.44 -10.00 -10.92
CA VAL A 24 -7.10 -10.74 -12.15
C VAL A 24 -6.65 -12.17 -11.84
N GLN A 25 -5.84 -12.35 -10.78
CA GLN A 25 -5.29 -13.66 -10.41
C GLN A 25 -5.58 -14.03 -8.96
N LYS A 26 -6.31 -15.13 -8.75
CA LYS A 26 -6.70 -15.61 -7.41
C LYS A 26 -5.51 -15.82 -6.45
N THR A 27 -4.37 -16.26 -6.96
CA THR A 27 -3.15 -16.46 -6.16
C THR A 27 -2.51 -15.14 -5.74
N TYR A 28 -2.55 -14.13 -6.62
CA TYR A 28 -2.12 -12.77 -6.32
C TYR A 28 -3.02 -12.14 -5.25
N ASP A 29 -4.34 -12.28 -5.39
CA ASP A 29 -5.30 -11.80 -4.40
C ASP A 29 -5.09 -12.43 -3.02
N LYS A 30 -4.77 -13.73 -2.96
CA LYS A 30 -4.39 -14.40 -1.71
C LYS A 30 -3.14 -13.76 -1.08
N ASN A 31 -2.18 -13.30 -1.87
CA ASN A 31 -1.00 -12.61 -1.36
C ASN A 31 -1.36 -11.20 -0.85
N ILE A 32 -2.25 -10.48 -1.54
CA ILE A 32 -2.79 -9.19 -1.06
C ILE A 32 -3.41 -9.38 0.34
N GLN A 33 -4.29 -10.37 0.51
CA GLN A 33 -4.92 -10.63 1.81
C GLN A 33 -3.90 -10.96 2.90
N LYS A 34 -2.86 -11.76 2.59
CA LYS A 34 -1.79 -12.05 3.55
C LYS A 34 -1.02 -10.80 3.95
N LYS A 35 -0.72 -9.90 3.00
CA LYS A 35 -0.06 -8.62 3.30
C LYS A 35 -0.94 -7.73 4.19
N ARG A 36 -2.24 -7.63 3.92
CA ARG A 36 -3.21 -6.90 4.76
C ARG A 36 -3.27 -7.44 6.19
N LEU A 37 -3.37 -8.77 6.32
CA LEU A 37 -3.38 -9.42 7.63
C LEU A 37 -2.09 -9.14 8.40
N LEU A 38 -0.93 -9.29 7.74
CA LEU A 38 0.36 -9.01 8.35
C LEU A 38 0.48 -7.54 8.79
N ALA A 39 0.06 -6.59 7.95
CA ALA A 39 0.08 -5.17 8.29
C ALA A 39 -0.80 -4.90 9.53
N LYS A 40 -2.00 -5.49 9.59
CA LYS A 40 -2.88 -5.40 10.76
C LYS A 40 -2.26 -6.01 12.02
N GLU A 41 -1.67 -7.20 11.91
CA GLU A 41 -1.02 -7.90 13.03
C GLU A 41 0.18 -7.12 13.58
N MET A 42 0.93 -6.45 12.70
CA MET A 42 2.11 -5.66 13.06
C MET A 42 1.80 -4.20 13.39
N ASN A 43 0.52 -3.80 13.35
CA ASN A 43 0.08 -2.42 13.52
C ASN A 43 0.75 -1.43 12.53
N TYR A 44 0.92 -1.88 11.29
CA TYR A 44 1.40 -1.06 10.18
C TYR A 44 0.26 -0.52 9.33
N ARG A 45 0.42 0.71 8.85
CA ARG A 45 -0.46 1.30 7.84
C ARG A 45 0.02 0.88 6.46
N LEU A 46 -0.73 -0.03 5.85
CA LEU A 46 -0.54 -0.40 4.44
C LEU A 46 -1.40 0.52 3.55
N ILE A 47 -0.75 1.33 2.74
CA ILE A 47 -1.38 2.15 1.70
C ILE A 47 -1.35 1.33 0.41
N GLU A 48 -2.53 1.10 -0.14
CA GLU A 48 -2.72 0.30 -1.34
C GLU A 48 -2.98 1.22 -2.51
N ILE A 49 -2.17 1.10 -3.57
CA ILE A 49 -2.34 1.84 -4.81
C ILE A 49 -2.77 0.86 -5.90
N TYR A 50 -3.77 1.27 -6.68
CA TYR A 50 -4.31 0.51 -7.80
C TYR A 50 -4.14 1.26 -9.12
N PRO A 51 -4.26 0.59 -10.27
CA PRO A 51 -4.21 1.26 -11.58
C PRO A 51 -5.15 2.46 -11.67
N ASP A 52 -6.36 2.35 -11.10
CA ASP A 52 -7.39 3.40 -11.13
C ASP A 52 -7.07 4.63 -10.27
N ASP A 53 -6.05 4.54 -9.41
CA ASP A 53 -5.51 5.67 -8.66
C ASP A 53 -4.52 6.50 -9.49
N ILE A 54 -4.00 5.93 -10.56
CA ILE A 54 -3.00 6.55 -11.44
C ILE A 54 -3.61 6.91 -12.80
N TYR A 55 -4.46 6.03 -13.33
CA TYR A 55 -4.99 6.12 -14.69
C TYR A 55 -6.51 6.28 -14.74
N PRO A 56 -7.04 6.97 -15.76
CA PRO A 56 -6.31 7.85 -16.68
C PRO A 56 -5.85 9.16 -16.01
N LYS A 57 -6.38 9.46 -14.81
CA LYS A 57 -6.08 10.67 -14.06
C LYS A 57 -5.34 10.30 -12.78
N ASN A 58 -4.20 10.94 -12.55
CA ASN A 58 -3.40 10.77 -11.34
C ASN A 58 -4.15 11.32 -10.12
N LYS A 59 -4.53 10.44 -9.20
CA LYS A 59 -5.17 10.76 -7.91
C LYS A 59 -4.21 10.60 -6.71
N LEU A 60 -2.96 10.20 -6.94
CA LEU A 60 -1.97 10.00 -5.89
C LEU A 60 -1.75 11.23 -4.99
N PRO A 61 -1.74 12.48 -5.48
CA PRO A 61 -1.59 13.64 -4.60
C PRO A 61 -2.70 13.76 -3.56
N ILE A 62 -3.92 13.31 -3.89
CA ILE A 62 -5.06 13.31 -2.97
C ILE A 62 -4.91 12.16 -1.97
N LEU A 63 -4.56 10.97 -2.46
CA LEU A 63 -4.45 9.75 -1.64
C LEU A 63 -3.26 9.79 -0.66
N LEU A 64 -2.15 10.41 -1.06
CA LEU A 64 -0.92 10.51 -0.26
C LEU A 64 -0.78 11.87 0.48
N GLY A 65 -1.60 12.87 0.14
CA GLY A 65 -1.49 14.22 0.70
C GLY A 65 -1.53 14.24 2.23
N ASP A 66 -2.50 13.53 2.81
CA ASP A 66 -2.66 13.43 4.28
C ASP A 66 -1.50 12.71 4.98
N VAL A 67 -0.80 11.85 4.25
CA VAL A 67 0.33 11.07 4.77
C VAL A 67 1.59 11.92 4.77
N LEU A 68 1.84 12.62 3.67
CA LEU A 68 3.05 13.44 3.50
C LEU A 68 3.01 14.74 4.33
N CYS A 69 1.83 15.35 4.51
CA CYS A 69 1.71 16.57 5.33
C CYS A 69 2.07 16.34 6.81
N ARG A 70 1.90 15.12 7.33
CA ARG A 70 2.27 14.79 8.72
C ARG A 70 3.77 14.60 8.91
N ALA A 71 4.50 14.18 7.87
CA ALA A 71 5.95 14.03 7.91
C ALA A 71 6.71 15.38 7.91
N ALA A 72 6.04 16.47 7.52
CA ALA A 72 6.62 17.82 7.46
C ALA A 72 6.42 18.66 8.73
N GLY A 73 5.76 18.10 9.76
CA GLY A 73 5.54 18.75 11.05
C GLY A 73 6.36 18.12 12.17
N ASN A 74 7.63 18.53 12.29
CA ASN A 74 8.46 18.45 13.49
C ASN A 74 9.32 19.70 13.58
#